data_AF-B5JRD5-F1
#
_entry.id   AF-B5JRD5-F1
#
_cell.length_a   1.000
_cell.length_b   1.000
_cell.length_c   1.000
_cell.angle_alpha   90.00
_cell.angle_beta   90.00
_cell.angle_gamma   90.00
#
_symmetry.space_group_name_H-M   'P 1'
#
loop_
_entity.id
_entity.type
_entity.pdbx_description
1 polymer ?
#
loop_
_entity_poly.entity_id
_entity_poly.type
_entity_poly.pdbx_seq_one_letter_code
_entity_poly.pdbx_strand_id
1 'polypeptide(L)' 'MVAEARGRRDGRFVEKLGTYLPKQKDAAKQLELDVARAEYWMSVGAQPTDTSNSLIKRARKEQAASAEA' A
#
# COMPACT_ATOMS: atom_id res chain seq x y z
N MET A 1 4.13 -3.45 -2.22
CA MET A 1 5.29 -4.29 -1.83
C MET A 1 6.45 -3.39 -1.46
N VAL A 2 7.26 -3.81 -0.49
CA VAL A 2 8.51 -3.13 -0.10
C VAL A 2 9.67 -3.90 -0.71
N ALA A 3 10.52 -3.23 -1.46
CA ALA A 3 11.69 -3.81 -2.09
C ALA A 3 12.84 -2.79 -2.09
N GLU A 4 14.08 -3.26 -2.20
CA GLU A 4 15.22 -2.37 -2.37
C GLU A 4 15.16 -1.65 -3.71
N ALA A 5 15.49 -0.35 -3.72
CA ALA A 5 15.42 0.49 -4.92
C ALA A 5 16.31 0.01 -6.09
N ARG A 6 17.42 -0.68 -5.78
CA ARG A 6 18.33 -1.27 -6.77
C ARG A 6 17.92 -2.67 -7.21
N GLY A 7 16.95 -3.28 -6.54
CA GLY A 7 16.43 -4.60 -6.88
C GLY A 7 15.66 -4.59 -8.19
N ARG A 8 15.57 -5.76 -8.83
CA ARG A 8 14.66 -5.95 -9.98
C ARG A 8 13.24 -5.61 -9.54
N ARG A 9 12.52 -4.82 -10.35
CA ARG A 9 11.15 -4.34 -10.05
C ARG A 9 10.19 -5.46 -9.62
N ASP A 10 10.25 -6.58 -10.34
CA ASP A 10 9.40 -7.76 -10.10
C ASP A 10 10.20 -8.91 -9.43
N GLY A 11 11.30 -8.57 -8.77
CA GLY A 11 12.21 -9.52 -8.13
C GLY A 11 11.84 -9.83 -6.68
N ARG A 12 12.86 -10.17 -5.88
CA ARG A 12 12.70 -10.44 -4.46
C ARG A 12 12.31 -9.16 -3.72
N PHE A 13 11.12 -9.16 -3.16
CA PHE A 13 10.64 -8.12 -2.25
C PHE A 13 10.89 -8.53 -0.79
N VAL A 14 10.99 -7.55 0.10
CA VAL A 14 11.15 -7.74 1.55
C VAL A 14 9.82 -8.16 2.15
N GLU A 15 8.74 -7.43 1.82
CA GLU A 15 7.41 -7.66 2.38
C GLU A 15 6.30 -7.27 1.39
N LYS A 16 5.25 -8.08 1.32
CA LYS A 16 4.03 -7.75 0.56
C LYS A 16 3.02 -7.07 1.49
N LEU A 17 2.89 -5.75 1.36
CA LEU A 17 1.94 -4.94 2.13
C LEU A 17 0.49 -5.01 1.64
N GLY A 18 0.26 -5.57 0.44
CA GLY A 18 -1.06 -5.50 -0.19
C GLY A 18 -1.06 -5.76 -1.69
N THR A 19 -2.23 -5.59 -2.29
CA THR A 19 -2.49 -5.76 -3.72
C THR A 19 -3.33 -4.59 -4.24
N TYR A 20 -2.97 -4.06 -5.41
CA TYR A 20 -3.74 -3.02 -6.10
C TYR A 20 -4.23 -3.55 -7.45
N LEU A 21 -5.54 -3.60 -7.64
CA LEU A 21 -6.23 -4.09 -8.83
C LEU A 21 -7.10 -2.97 -9.43
N PRO A 22 -6.52 -2.05 -10.24
CA PRO A 22 -7.24 -0.90 -10.77
C PRO A 22 -8.43 -1.25 -11.69
N LYS A 23 -8.47 -2.47 -12.24
CA LYS A 23 -9.53 -2.94 -13.14
C LYS A 23 -10.72 -3.59 -12.42
N GLN A 24 -10.68 -3.73 -11.09
CA GLN A 24 -11.80 -4.32 -10.34
C GLN A 24 -12.99 -3.38 -10.28
N LYS A 25 -14.21 -3.94 -10.38
CA LYS A 25 -15.47 -3.18 -10.29
C LYS A 25 -15.82 -2.81 -8.86
N ASP A 26 -15.50 -3.69 -7.91
CA ASP A 26 -15.76 -3.48 -6.49
C ASP A 26 -14.67 -2.58 -5.89
N ALA A 27 -15.04 -1.36 -5.48
CA ALA A 27 -14.09 -0.40 -4.88
C ALA A 27 -13.35 -0.98 -3.66
N ALA A 28 -14.02 -1.81 -2.86
CA ALA A 28 -13.44 -2.48 -1.70
C ALA A 28 -12.39 -3.55 -2.05
N LYS A 29 -12.39 -4.10 -3.28
CA LYS A 29 -11.40 -5.08 -3.75
C LYS A 29 -10.36 -4.47 -4.69
N GLN A 30 -10.50 -3.19 -5.04
CA GLN A 30 -9.51 -2.48 -5.85
C GLN A 30 -8.20 -2.29 -5.10
N LEU A 31 -8.25 -2.14 -3.77
CA LEU A 31 -7.09 -1.87 -2.94
C LEU A 31 -7.19 -2.68 -1.65
N GLU A 32 -6.30 -3.66 -1.51
CA GLU A 32 -6.07 -4.36 -0.26
C GLU A 32 -4.69 -3.90 0.24
N LEU A 33 -4.64 -3.19 1.36
CA LEU A 33 -3.39 -2.67 1.92
C LEU A 33 -3.42 -2.73 3.44
N ASP A 34 -2.36 -3.29 4.01
CA ASP A 34 -2.07 -3.19 5.44
C ASP A 34 -1.46 -1.81 5.74
N VAL A 35 -2.31 -0.90 6.23
CA VAL A 35 -1.92 0.47 6.58
C VAL A 35 -0.94 0.49 7.75
N ALA A 36 -1.11 -0.38 8.75
CA ALA A 36 -0.23 -0.41 9.92
C ALA A 36 1.20 -0.80 9.54
N ARG A 37 1.36 -1.78 8.65
CA ARG A 37 2.69 -2.16 8.13
C ARG A 37 3.25 -1.11 7.19
N ALA A 38 2.42 -0.48 6.36
CA ALA A 38 2.88 0.64 5.53
C ALA A 38 3.43 1.79 6.38
N GLU A 39 2.80 2.12 7.51
CA GLU A 39 3.24 3.15 8.45
C GLU A 39 4.54 2.79 9.15
N TYR A 40 4.70 1.54 9.57
CA TYR A 40 5.96 1.04 10.09
C TYR A 40 7.10 1.21 9.09
N TRP A 41 6.90 0.82 7.83
CA TRP A 41 7.96 0.98 6.83
C TRP A 41 8.28 2.45 6.53
N MET A 42 7.28 3.34 6.57
CA MET A 42 7.53 4.79 6.48
C MET A 42 8.35 5.31 7.66
N SER A 43 8.13 4.82 8.88
CA SER A 43 8.92 5.24 10.05
C SER A 43 10.37 4.71 10.02
N VAL A 44 10.59 3.56 9.39
CA VAL A 44 11.93 2.98 9.14
C VAL A 44 12.66 3.69 7.97
N GLY A 45 11.99 4.62 7.27
CA GLY A 45 12.59 5.43 6.20
C GLY A 45 12.30 4.94 4.78
N ALA A 46 11.36 4.00 4.60
CA ALA A 46 10.93 3.59 3.27
C ALA A 46 10.35 4.78 2.50
N GLN A 47 10.80 4.94 1.25
CA GLN A 47 10.36 6.02 0.36
C GLN A 47 9.25 5.50 -0.56
N PRO A 48 7.99 5.90 -0.37
CA PRO A 48 6.92 5.53 -1.28
C PRO A 48 7.03 6.33 -2.59
N THR A 49 6.73 5.68 -3.71
CA THR A 49 6.53 6.38 -5.00
C THR A 49 5.22 7.17 -4.99
N ASP A 50 5.05 8.15 -5.88
CA ASP A 50 3.84 8.99 -5.95
C ASP A 50 2.53 8.19 -6.00
N THR A 51 2.49 7.13 -6.83
CA THR A 51 1.34 6.23 -6.90
C THR A 51 1.13 5.49 -5.58
N SER A 52 2.20 5.01 -4.95
CA SER A 52 2.12 4.29 -3.68
C SER A 52 1.62 5.21 -2.55
N ASN A 53 2.08 6.45 -2.52
CA ASN A 53 1.63 7.46 -1.56
C ASN A 53 0.13 7.77 -1.73
N SER A 54 -0.32 7.90 -2.98
CA SER A 54 -1.74 8.11 -3.29
C SER A 54 -2.61 6.93 -2.83
N LEU A 55 -2.13 5.69 -3.01
CA LEU A 55 -2.82 4.49 -2.55
C LEU A 55 -2.83 4.39 -1.02
N ILE A 56 -1.73 4.70 -0.33
CA ILE A 56 -1.67 4.72 1.14
C ILE A 56 -2.66 5.75 1.71
N LYS A 57 -2.73 6.95 1.12
CA LYS A 57 -3.71 7.98 1.50
C LYS A 57 -5.15 7.51 1.32
N ARG A 58 -5.43 6.83 0.20
CA ARG A 58 -6.75 6.26 -0.07
C ARG A 58 -7.11 5.17 0.95
N ALA A 59 -6.18 4.24 1.21
CA ALA A 59 -6.37 3.17 2.20
C ALA A 59 -6.60 3.73 3.61
N ARG A 60 -5.86 4.77 4.02
CA ARG A 60 -6.08 5.47 5.30
C ARG A 60 -7.51 6.04 5.39
N LYS A 61 -7.98 6.67 4.31
CA LYS A 61 -9.34 7.23 4.26
C LYS A 61 -10.41 6.15 4.34
N GLU A 62 -10.21 5.03 3.65
CA GLU A 62 -11.12 3.88 3.69
C GLU A 62 -11.13 3.20 5.08
N GLN A 63 -9.98 3.08 5.76
CA GLN A 63 -9.94 2.60 7.15
C GLN A 63 -10.66 3.56 8.11
N ALA A 64 -10.48 4.87 7.98
CA ALA A 64 -11.18 5.85 8.81
C ALA A 64 -12.70 5.76 8.62
N ALA A 65 -13.18 5.61 7.38
CA ALA A 65 -14.60 5.43 7.08
C ALA A 65 -15.18 4.12 7.64
N SER A 66 -14.35 3.08 7.78
CA SER A 66 -14.76 1.78 8.35
C SER A 66 -14.84 1.80 9.87
N ALA A 67 -14.15 2.73 10.53
CA ALA A 67 -14.14 2.88 12.00
C ALA A 67 -15.26 3.80 12.53
N GLU A 68 -15.93 4.54 11.63
CA GLU A 68 -17.00 5.50 11.96
C GLU A 68 -18.41 4.95 11.68
N ALA A 69 -18.53 3.68 11.26
CA ALA A 69 -19.78 2.96 11.02
C ALA A 69 -19.99 1.83 12.04
#